data_AF-A0AAE3KU77-F1
#
_entry.id   AF-A0AAE3KU77-F1
#
_cell.length_a   1.000
_cell.length_b   1.000
_cell.length_c   1.000
_cell.angle_alpha   90.00
_cell.angle_beta   90.00
_cell.angle_gamma   90.00
#
_symmetry.space_group_name_H-M   'P 1'
#
loop_
_entity.id
_entity.type
_entity.pdbx_description
1 polymer ?
#
loop_
_entity_poly.entity_id
_entity_poly.type
_entity_poly.pdbx_seq_one_letter_code
_entity_poly.pdbx_strand_id
1 'polypeptide(L)'
;MKKIIYSIIFLSFSASVFAQQGNEATYTVSPNTNVESLSESKISTQRGLGAKSVAVTNFSAFHEIAGPENYISKVHLLLKETGGNYPRIRMISQTSTPSNDRFWDIRGDVFGGSTTDDFMQFNYGNVTYPSMSLNPNAKVGIGISTETKNLHVHENNTATIASVKLTTASTGDLDTDGLELQILGNNDLLHPNAARIINKENTQLFLGANNVPTMNITPTGNVGINSLFGGAPTARFQIFHDTEGGFVKPHINLITAVDANNGMIKMTNIAGSRYFGQYFNLNSGTAANNFLSFDYNGSTPILDLKGNGNVEIAGFTKMGSEPSAPKIKMKTITSTTGATEGSDSSFPHGLTASKIIDYSVLVEVAGGGVWVKSGHTHFTERQFDTEINTVNIRVYNNPTNSGNILSRPIKVVVTYTE
;
A
#
# COMPACT_ATOMS: atom_id res chain seq x y z
N MET A 1 21.43 -104.09 -37.81
CA MET A 1 21.83 -102.67 -37.95
C MET A 1 20.81 -101.97 -38.83
N LYS A 2 20.32 -100.81 -38.35
CA LYS A 2 19.27 -99.97 -38.93
C LYS A 2 19.63 -99.41 -40.30
N LYS A 3 18.67 -99.40 -41.24
CA LYS A 3 18.37 -98.26 -42.13
C LYS A 3 17.01 -98.51 -42.78
N ILE A 4 16.00 -97.85 -42.22
CA ILE A 4 14.65 -97.77 -42.77
C ILE A 4 14.62 -96.54 -43.66
N ILE A 5 14.26 -96.73 -44.93
CA ILE A 5 13.98 -95.71 -45.93
C ILE A 5 12.48 -95.43 -45.84
N TYR A 6 12.08 -94.21 -45.48
CA TYR A 6 10.71 -93.74 -45.69
C TYR A 6 10.72 -92.59 -46.69
N SER A 7 10.02 -92.82 -47.81
CA SER A 7 9.68 -91.86 -48.85
C SER A 7 8.85 -90.71 -48.28
N ILE A 8 9.23 -89.49 -48.62
CA ILE A 8 8.42 -88.29 -48.42
C ILE A 8 7.42 -88.22 -49.59
N ILE A 9 6.14 -88.40 -49.28
CA ILE A 9 5.02 -88.11 -50.17
C ILE A 9 4.75 -86.60 -50.08
N PHE A 10 4.96 -85.87 -51.17
CA PHE A 10 4.46 -84.51 -51.35
C PHE A 10 2.96 -84.57 -51.65
N LEU A 11 2.12 -84.20 -50.67
CA LEU A 11 0.72 -83.89 -50.89
C LEU A 11 0.60 -82.40 -51.22
N SER A 12 0.48 -82.09 -52.51
CA SER A 12 0.09 -80.76 -53.00
C SER A 12 -1.42 -80.60 -52.87
N PHE A 13 -1.88 -79.67 -52.03
CA PHE A 13 -3.26 -79.19 -52.08
C PHE A 13 -3.32 -77.95 -52.98
N SER A 14 -3.92 -78.09 -54.15
CA SER A 14 -4.36 -76.97 -54.98
C SER A 14 -5.70 -76.47 -54.47
N ALA A 15 -5.73 -75.30 -53.83
CA ALA A 15 -6.97 -74.57 -53.62
C ALA A 15 -7.26 -73.75 -54.89
N SER A 16 -8.16 -74.25 -55.74
CA SER A 16 -8.75 -73.50 -56.84
C SER A 16 -9.74 -72.48 -56.28
N VAL A 17 -9.43 -71.18 -56.38
CA VAL A 17 -10.38 -70.11 -56.10
C VAL A 17 -11.19 -69.84 -57.37
N PHE A 18 -12.45 -70.27 -57.39
CA PHE A 18 -13.45 -69.71 -58.29
C PHE A 18 -13.91 -68.38 -57.68
N ALA A 19 -13.56 -67.27 -58.33
CA ALA A 19 -14.12 -65.97 -58.02
C ALA A 19 -15.56 -65.92 -58.55
N GLN A 20 -16.54 -66.02 -57.66
CA GLN A 20 -17.90 -65.60 -57.94
C GLN A 20 -18.09 -64.20 -57.32
N GLN A 21 -18.33 -63.23 -58.18
CA GLN A 21 -18.52 -61.83 -57.83
C GLN A 21 -19.88 -61.66 -57.13
N GLY A 22 -19.88 -61.15 -55.90
CA GLY A 22 -21.07 -60.73 -55.18
C GLY A 22 -21.72 -61.80 -54.29
N ASN A 23 -21.17 -61.99 -53.09
CA ASN A 23 -21.90 -62.22 -51.82
C ASN A 23 -20.88 -62.36 -50.67
N GLU A 24 -21.25 -61.87 -49.49
CA GLU A 24 -20.42 -61.92 -48.28
C GLU A 24 -20.07 -63.36 -47.91
N ALA A 25 -18.77 -63.67 -47.84
CA ALA A 25 -18.29 -64.96 -47.38
C ALA A 25 -18.18 -64.96 -45.85
N THR A 26 -19.09 -65.65 -45.17
CA THR A 26 -19.00 -65.96 -43.74
C THR A 26 -18.02 -67.12 -43.55
N TYR A 27 -16.89 -66.87 -42.90
CA TYR A 27 -15.93 -67.91 -42.50
C TYR A 27 -16.21 -68.35 -41.06
N THR A 28 -16.63 -69.60 -40.88
CA THR A 28 -16.74 -70.23 -39.55
C THR A 28 -15.45 -71.02 -39.28
N VAL A 29 -14.62 -70.54 -38.35
CA VAL A 29 -13.44 -71.29 -37.89
C VAL A 29 -13.87 -72.22 -36.74
N SER A 30 -13.57 -73.52 -36.88
CA SER A 30 -13.86 -74.53 -35.86
C SER A 30 -12.93 -74.38 -34.64
N PRO A 31 -13.38 -74.54 -33.39
CA PRO A 31 -12.63 -74.07 -32.20
C PRO A 31 -11.45 -74.95 -31.73
N ASN A 32 -11.07 -76.00 -32.45
CA ASN A 32 -10.12 -77.00 -31.93
C ASN A 32 -8.81 -77.10 -32.73
N THR A 33 -8.10 -75.99 -32.86
CA THR A 33 -6.71 -76.01 -33.34
C THR A 33 -5.78 -75.38 -32.30
N ASN A 34 -4.92 -76.22 -31.72
CA ASN A 34 -3.78 -75.78 -30.91
C ASN A 34 -2.83 -74.98 -31.81
N VAL A 35 -2.75 -73.67 -31.60
CA VAL A 35 -1.81 -72.79 -32.29
C VAL A 35 -0.62 -72.55 -31.37
N GLU A 36 0.31 -73.51 -31.34
CA GLU A 36 1.70 -73.20 -31.02
C GLU A 36 2.47 -73.07 -32.34
N SER A 37 3.22 -71.98 -32.48
CA SER A 37 4.10 -71.61 -33.61
C SER A 37 3.40 -71.10 -34.90
N LEU A 38 3.08 -69.81 -34.91
CA LEU A 38 3.09 -69.01 -36.14
C LEU A 38 4.31 -68.09 -36.09
N SER A 39 5.43 -68.57 -36.64
CA SER A 39 6.60 -67.74 -36.94
C SER A 39 6.29 -66.79 -38.10
N GLU A 40 6.69 -65.54 -37.94
CA GLU A 40 6.59 -64.39 -38.84
C GLU A 40 6.48 -64.74 -40.33
N SER A 41 5.25 -64.64 -40.86
CA SER A 41 4.97 -64.58 -42.29
C SER A 41 4.99 -63.13 -42.74
N LYS A 42 5.86 -62.82 -43.70
CA LYS A 42 6.04 -61.51 -44.35
C LYS A 42 4.70 -60.97 -44.87
N ILE A 43 4.15 -59.95 -44.22
CA ILE A 43 3.09 -59.12 -44.79
C ILE A 43 3.76 -58.06 -45.68
N SER A 44 3.87 -58.39 -46.97
CA SER A 44 4.13 -57.43 -48.05
C SER A 44 2.82 -56.70 -48.37
N THR A 45 2.62 -55.51 -47.81
CA THR A 45 1.49 -54.64 -48.18
C THR A 45 1.71 -54.00 -49.55
N GLN A 46 0.98 -54.46 -50.57
CA GLN A 46 0.67 -53.65 -51.74
C GLN A 46 -0.26 -52.49 -51.32
N ARG A 47 0.18 -51.25 -51.55
CA ARG A 47 -0.67 -50.07 -51.47
C ARG A 47 -1.66 -50.10 -52.62
N GLY A 48 -2.95 -50.19 -52.32
CA GLY A 48 -4.00 -50.00 -53.32
C GLY A 48 -5.39 -50.23 -52.76
N LEU A 49 -6.10 -49.12 -52.51
CA LEU A 49 -7.56 -48.98 -52.48
C LEU A 49 -8.35 -49.61 -51.30
N GLY A 50 -9.02 -48.72 -50.55
CA GLY A 50 -10.19 -49.02 -49.73
C GLY A 50 -9.88 -49.39 -48.28
N ALA A 51 -10.12 -48.47 -47.36
CA ALA A 51 -10.14 -48.76 -45.93
C ALA A 51 -11.26 -49.77 -45.64
N LYS A 52 -10.92 -51.06 -45.53
CA LYS A 52 -11.79 -52.09 -44.96
C LYS A 52 -11.63 -52.04 -43.44
N SER A 53 -12.69 -51.63 -42.74
CA SER A 53 -12.81 -51.84 -41.30
C SER A 53 -12.94 -53.33 -41.01
N VAL A 54 -11.92 -53.93 -40.41
CA VAL A 54 -11.99 -55.28 -39.86
C VAL A 54 -12.59 -55.16 -38.45
N ALA A 55 -13.88 -55.43 -38.32
CA ALA A 55 -14.51 -55.58 -37.01
C ALA A 55 -14.11 -56.95 -36.45
N VAL A 56 -13.20 -56.97 -35.47
CA VAL A 56 -12.88 -58.19 -34.70
C VAL A 56 -14.02 -58.42 -33.70
N THR A 57 -15.07 -59.11 -34.13
CA THR A 57 -16.17 -59.59 -33.28
C THR A 57 -15.84 -61.01 -32.83
N ASN A 58 -15.07 -61.14 -31.74
CA ASN A 58 -15.08 -62.27 -30.77
C ASN A 58 -13.74 -62.36 -30.05
N PHE A 59 -13.63 -61.67 -28.91
CA PHE A 59 -12.62 -61.97 -27.89
C PHE A 59 -13.32 -62.67 -26.72
N SER A 60 -13.72 -63.93 -26.93
CA SER A 60 -14.31 -64.78 -25.89
C SER A 60 -13.55 -66.09 -25.79
N ALA A 61 -12.30 -66.03 -25.34
CA ALA A 61 -11.57 -67.18 -24.80
C ALA A 61 -10.33 -66.73 -24.02
N PHE A 62 -10.52 -66.14 -22.84
CA PHE A 62 -9.54 -66.30 -21.76
C PHE A 62 -10.32 -66.78 -20.53
N HIS A 63 -10.42 -68.10 -20.45
CA HIS A 63 -11.04 -68.84 -19.37
C HIS A 63 -10.12 -68.81 -18.15
N GLU A 64 -10.56 -68.06 -17.15
CA GLU A 64 -10.54 -68.37 -15.72
C GLU A 64 -9.58 -69.49 -15.25
N ILE A 65 -8.43 -69.10 -14.68
CA ILE A 65 -7.77 -69.88 -13.62
C ILE A 65 -8.02 -69.10 -12.33
N ALA A 66 -9.06 -69.50 -11.61
CA ALA A 66 -9.42 -68.94 -10.32
C ALA A 66 -8.42 -69.42 -9.24
N GLY A 67 -7.65 -68.48 -8.70
CA GLY A 67 -6.98 -68.57 -7.41
C GLY A 67 -7.16 -67.23 -6.69
N PRO A 68 -7.41 -67.21 -5.36
CA PRO A 68 -7.85 -66.02 -4.63
C PRO A 68 -6.80 -64.91 -4.43
N GLU A 69 -5.72 -64.87 -5.20
CA GLU A 69 -4.60 -63.93 -4.98
C GLU A 69 -4.30 -62.97 -6.14
N ASN A 70 -5.14 -62.86 -7.18
CA ASN A 70 -4.83 -61.98 -8.31
C ASN A 70 -5.95 -61.00 -8.65
N TYR A 71 -6.12 -59.97 -7.81
CA TYR A 71 -6.67 -58.68 -8.25
C TYR A 71 -5.61 -57.91 -9.06
N ILE A 72 -5.11 -58.51 -10.15
CA ILE A 72 -4.39 -57.72 -11.14
C ILE A 72 -5.44 -56.99 -11.95
N SER A 73 -5.51 -55.68 -11.73
CA SER A 73 -6.26 -54.75 -12.55
C SER A 73 -6.04 -55.07 -14.03
N LYS A 74 -7.07 -55.58 -14.70
CA LYS A 74 -7.07 -55.70 -16.16
C LYS A 74 -7.07 -54.28 -16.73
N VAL A 75 -5.89 -53.70 -16.93
CA VAL A 75 -5.72 -52.50 -17.75
C VAL A 75 -6.04 -52.92 -19.18
N HIS A 76 -7.30 -52.79 -19.57
CA HIS A 76 -7.72 -52.95 -20.96
C HIS A 76 -7.14 -51.78 -21.74
N LEU A 77 -5.96 -51.96 -22.33
CA LEU A 77 -5.37 -50.99 -23.25
C LEU A 77 -6.15 -51.05 -24.58
N LEU A 78 -7.34 -50.44 -24.61
CA LEU A 78 -8.11 -50.28 -25.85
C LEU A 78 -7.43 -49.21 -26.72
N LEU A 79 -6.45 -49.63 -27.53
CA LEU A 79 -6.01 -48.88 -28.69
C LEU A 79 -7.11 -49.00 -29.76
N LYS A 80 -8.14 -48.16 -29.67
CA LYS A 80 -9.16 -48.10 -30.73
C LYS A 80 -8.52 -47.40 -31.93
N GLU A 81 -8.29 -48.14 -33.02
CA GLU A 81 -8.01 -47.59 -34.36
C GLU A 81 -9.24 -46.84 -34.89
N THR A 82 -9.70 -45.81 -34.18
CA THR A 82 -10.46 -44.74 -34.82
C THR A 82 -9.43 -43.88 -35.53
N GLY A 83 -9.57 -43.64 -36.83
CA GLY A 83 -8.57 -43.05 -37.73
C GLY A 83 -8.06 -41.62 -37.44
N GLY A 84 -7.86 -41.26 -36.17
CA GLY A 84 -6.99 -40.18 -35.72
C GLY A 84 -5.59 -40.73 -35.43
N ASN A 85 -4.57 -39.93 -35.74
CA ASN A 85 -3.16 -40.35 -35.79
C ASN A 85 -2.50 -40.67 -34.43
N TYR A 86 -3.23 -40.67 -33.31
CA TYR A 86 -2.61 -40.75 -31.99
C TYR A 86 -3.38 -41.68 -31.04
N PRO A 87 -2.66 -42.61 -30.36
CA PRO A 87 -3.27 -43.50 -29.39
C PRO A 87 -3.74 -42.69 -28.17
N ARG A 88 -5.03 -42.81 -27.84
CA ARG A 88 -5.57 -42.27 -26.59
C ARG A 88 -5.45 -43.33 -25.50
N ILE A 89 -4.66 -43.06 -24.47
CA ILE A 89 -4.63 -43.90 -23.27
C ILE A 89 -5.77 -43.43 -22.37
N ARG A 90 -6.89 -44.16 -22.39
CA ARG A 90 -7.97 -43.96 -21.41
C ARG A 90 -7.76 -44.93 -20.26
N MET A 91 -7.35 -44.41 -19.11
CA MET A 91 -7.29 -45.20 -17.87
C MET A 91 -8.69 -45.20 -17.22
N ILE A 92 -9.42 -46.30 -17.33
CA ILE A 92 -10.72 -46.47 -16.67
C ILE A 92 -10.46 -47.21 -15.35
N SER A 93 -10.59 -46.50 -14.23
CA SER A 93 -10.65 -47.14 -12.91
C SER A 93 -12.11 -47.45 -12.59
N GLN A 94 -12.56 -48.68 -12.89
CA GLN A 94 -13.84 -49.17 -12.39
C GLN A 94 -13.71 -49.43 -10.90
N THR A 95 -14.47 -48.69 -10.09
CA THR A 95 -14.68 -49.06 -8.69
C THR A 95 -15.84 -50.06 -8.64
N SER A 96 -15.78 -51.06 -7.76
CA SER A 96 -16.74 -52.18 -7.72
C SER A 96 -18.18 -51.81 -7.33
N THR A 97 -18.51 -50.53 -7.24
CA THR A 97 -19.84 -50.02 -6.88
C THR A 97 -20.33 -49.04 -7.95
N PRO A 98 -21.44 -49.33 -8.67
CA PRO A 98 -21.94 -48.53 -9.80
C PRO A 98 -22.29 -47.06 -9.50
N SER A 99 -22.28 -46.63 -8.23
CA SER A 99 -22.77 -45.31 -7.84
C SER A 99 -21.70 -44.23 -7.67
N ASN A 100 -20.40 -44.56 -7.74
CA ASN A 100 -19.30 -43.60 -7.45
C ASN A 100 -18.07 -43.77 -8.36
N ASP A 101 -18.26 -44.09 -9.64
CA ASP A 101 -17.15 -44.13 -10.58
C ASP A 101 -16.54 -42.72 -10.75
N ARG A 102 -15.44 -42.48 -10.02
CA ARG A 102 -14.58 -41.31 -10.19
C ARG A 102 -13.69 -41.57 -11.39
N PHE A 103 -14.11 -41.11 -12.56
CA PHE A 103 -13.30 -41.17 -13.77
C PHE A 103 -12.12 -40.21 -13.65
N TRP A 104 -10.91 -40.76 -13.52
CA TRP A 104 -9.68 -40.01 -13.76
C TRP A 104 -9.37 -40.11 -15.25
N ASP A 105 -9.98 -39.22 -16.04
CA ASP A 105 -9.69 -39.11 -17.47
C ASP A 105 -8.38 -38.33 -17.65
N ILE A 106 -7.23 -39.00 -17.51
CA ILE A 106 -5.95 -38.42 -17.91
C ILE A 106 -5.91 -38.46 -19.43
N ARG A 107 -6.41 -37.40 -20.07
CA ARG A 107 -6.22 -37.16 -21.50
C ARG A 107 -4.81 -36.65 -21.72
N GLY A 108 -3.84 -37.57 -21.68
CA GLY A 108 -2.56 -37.33 -22.34
C GLY A 108 -2.80 -37.50 -23.82
N ASP A 109 -3.29 -36.47 -24.50
CA ASP A 109 -3.38 -36.50 -25.95
C ASP A 109 -1.95 -36.31 -26.46
N VAL A 110 -1.34 -37.38 -26.95
CA VAL A 110 0.04 -37.38 -27.48
C VAL A 110 -0.01 -36.68 -28.83
N PHE A 111 -0.17 -35.35 -28.83
CA PHE A 111 -0.39 -34.60 -30.06
C PHE A 111 0.92 -34.10 -30.68
N GLY A 112 1.11 -34.50 -31.94
CA GLY A 112 1.64 -33.60 -32.94
C GLY A 112 0.54 -32.65 -33.44
N GLY A 113 0.70 -31.35 -33.16
CA GLY A 113 0.36 -30.29 -34.13
C GLY A 113 -0.75 -29.28 -33.81
N SER A 114 -1.61 -29.49 -32.80
CA SER A 114 -2.61 -28.47 -32.42
C SER A 114 -2.02 -27.54 -31.36
N THR A 115 -1.82 -26.26 -31.68
CA THR A 115 -1.33 -25.25 -30.73
C THR A 115 -2.42 -24.77 -29.75
N THR A 116 -3.64 -25.30 -29.83
CA THR A 116 -4.82 -24.78 -29.12
C THR A 116 -5.41 -25.71 -28.07
N ASP A 117 -5.02 -27.00 -28.05
CA ASP A 117 -5.61 -27.98 -27.13
C ASP A 117 -4.74 -28.21 -25.90
N ASP A 118 -5.32 -28.22 -24.71
CA ASP A 118 -4.58 -28.44 -23.47
C ASP A 118 -3.84 -29.78 -23.45
N PHE A 119 -2.60 -29.78 -22.95
CA PHE A 119 -1.78 -30.99 -22.79
C PHE A 119 -2.37 -31.93 -21.72
N MET A 120 -2.91 -31.36 -20.64
CA MET A 120 -3.61 -32.10 -19.58
C MET A 120 -4.77 -31.28 -19.03
N GLN A 121 -5.91 -31.94 -18.79
CA GLN A 121 -7.10 -31.30 -18.23
C GLN A 121 -7.70 -32.17 -17.11
N PHE A 122 -8.00 -31.54 -15.98
CA PHE A 122 -8.69 -32.14 -14.85
C PHE A 122 -10.10 -31.52 -14.77
N ASN A 123 -11.10 -32.33 -15.10
CA ASN A 123 -12.50 -31.95 -15.02
C ASN A 123 -13.16 -32.66 -13.84
N TYR A 124 -13.87 -31.92 -13.00
CA TYR A 124 -14.75 -32.49 -11.98
C TYR A 124 -16.21 -32.24 -12.35
N GLY A 125 -16.92 -33.29 -12.76
CA GLY A 125 -18.33 -33.20 -13.18
C GLY A 125 -18.54 -32.61 -14.58
N ASN A 126 -19.78 -32.21 -14.87
CA ASN A 126 -20.16 -31.57 -16.13
C ASN A 126 -20.01 -30.05 -16.02
N VAL A 127 -18.77 -29.58 -15.89
CA VAL A 127 -18.44 -28.15 -15.78
C VAL A 127 -18.03 -27.59 -17.13
N THR A 128 -18.43 -26.35 -17.41
CA THR A 128 -18.05 -25.61 -18.65
C THR A 128 -16.56 -25.29 -18.69
N TYR A 129 -15.91 -25.20 -17.52
CA TYR A 129 -14.50 -24.88 -17.38
C TYR A 129 -13.78 -25.97 -16.59
N PRO A 130 -12.54 -26.33 -16.96
CA PRO A 130 -11.79 -27.31 -16.19
C PRO A 130 -11.50 -26.81 -14.79
N SER A 131 -11.45 -27.74 -13.84
CA SER A 131 -10.97 -27.45 -12.48
C SER A 131 -9.48 -27.09 -12.52
N MET A 132 -8.70 -27.76 -13.39
CA MET A 132 -7.32 -27.39 -13.69
C MET A 132 -6.94 -27.81 -15.12
N SER A 133 -6.14 -27.01 -15.81
CA SER A 133 -5.61 -27.28 -17.16
C SER A 133 -4.11 -26.97 -17.22
N LEU A 134 -3.39 -27.69 -18.07
CA LEU A 134 -2.01 -27.39 -18.48
C LEU A 134 -2.00 -27.26 -19.99
N ASN A 135 -1.77 -26.05 -20.51
CA ASN A 135 -1.86 -25.81 -21.95
C ASN A 135 -0.55 -26.17 -22.71
N PRO A 136 -0.52 -26.14 -24.05
CA PRO A 136 0.67 -26.47 -24.84
C PRO A 136 1.91 -25.62 -24.54
N ASN A 137 1.73 -24.46 -23.93
CA ASN A 137 2.80 -23.55 -23.54
C ASN A 137 3.24 -23.75 -22.07
N ALA A 138 2.86 -24.87 -21.45
CA ALA A 138 3.12 -25.21 -20.06
C ALA A 138 2.57 -24.19 -19.04
N LYS A 139 1.45 -23.52 -19.37
CA LYS A 139 0.74 -22.64 -18.42
C LYS A 139 -0.37 -23.40 -17.72
N VAL A 140 -0.57 -23.10 -16.44
CA VAL A 140 -1.58 -23.72 -15.58
C VAL A 140 -2.81 -22.82 -15.46
N GLY A 141 -3.97 -23.35 -15.81
CA GLY A 141 -5.27 -22.74 -15.60
C GLY A 141 -6.00 -23.41 -14.44
N ILE A 142 -6.74 -22.64 -13.65
CA ILE A 142 -7.68 -23.13 -12.64
C ILE A 142 -8.98 -22.39 -12.88
N GLY A 143 -10.03 -23.11 -13.26
CA GLY A 143 -11.35 -22.55 -13.58
C GLY A 143 -11.44 -21.82 -14.94
N ILE A 144 -10.46 -21.98 -15.84
CA ILE A 144 -10.42 -21.37 -17.17
C ILE A 144 -9.75 -22.29 -18.20
N SER A 145 -10.11 -22.17 -19.48
CA SER A 145 -9.58 -22.97 -20.59
C SER A 145 -8.63 -22.22 -21.53
N THR A 146 -8.35 -20.93 -21.26
CA THR A 146 -7.48 -20.09 -22.09
C THR A 146 -6.58 -19.21 -21.20
N GLU A 147 -5.45 -19.76 -20.76
CA GLU A 147 -4.54 -19.09 -19.84
C GLU A 147 -3.65 -18.08 -20.55
N THR A 148 -3.69 -16.84 -20.07
CA THR A 148 -2.81 -15.78 -20.57
C THR A 148 -1.50 -15.70 -19.79
N LYS A 149 -1.45 -16.26 -18.57
CA LYS A 149 -0.31 -16.25 -17.64
C LYS A 149 0.09 -17.66 -17.22
N ASN A 150 1.31 -17.83 -16.70
CA ASN A 150 1.84 -19.15 -16.29
C ASN A 150 0.98 -19.84 -15.22
N LEU A 151 0.34 -19.06 -14.35
CA LEU A 151 -0.74 -19.50 -13.48
C LEU A 151 -1.91 -18.53 -13.68
N HIS A 152 -3.08 -19.04 -14.05
CA HIS A 152 -4.31 -18.26 -14.19
C HIS A 152 -5.40 -18.90 -13.35
N VAL A 153 -5.74 -18.27 -12.23
CA VAL A 153 -6.88 -18.64 -11.40
C VAL A 153 -8.06 -17.75 -11.79
N HIS A 154 -9.16 -18.37 -12.20
CA HIS A 154 -10.36 -17.69 -12.66
C HIS A 154 -11.59 -18.32 -12.03
N GLU A 155 -12.51 -17.48 -11.59
CA GLU A 155 -13.85 -17.90 -11.21
C GLU A 155 -14.85 -17.30 -12.19
N ASN A 156 -15.55 -18.15 -12.92
CA ASN A 156 -16.48 -17.72 -13.97
C ASN A 156 -17.84 -17.26 -13.38
N ASN A 157 -18.06 -17.48 -12.08
CA ASN A 157 -19.22 -16.93 -11.40
C ASN A 157 -18.87 -15.53 -10.89
N THR A 158 -19.48 -14.50 -11.48
CA THR A 158 -19.30 -13.09 -11.12
C THR A 158 -19.63 -12.78 -9.66
N ALA A 159 -20.30 -13.69 -8.95
CA ALA A 159 -20.62 -13.62 -7.54
C ALA A 159 -19.53 -14.18 -6.58
N THR A 160 -18.44 -14.75 -7.10
CA THR A 160 -17.46 -15.52 -6.31
C THR A 160 -16.06 -14.91 -6.35
N ILE A 161 -15.21 -15.34 -5.42
CA ILE A 161 -13.85 -14.81 -5.23
C ILE A 161 -12.85 -15.73 -5.92
N ALA A 162 -12.10 -15.22 -6.89
CA ALA A 162 -10.92 -15.92 -7.38
C ALA A 162 -9.77 -15.68 -6.38
N SER A 163 -9.19 -16.74 -5.82
CA SER A 163 -8.15 -16.61 -4.81
C SER A 163 -7.06 -17.66 -4.87
N VAL A 164 -5.89 -17.29 -4.37
CA VAL A 164 -4.82 -18.21 -3.99
C VAL A 164 -4.66 -18.11 -2.48
N LYS A 165 -4.82 -19.24 -1.79
CA LYS A 165 -4.69 -19.36 -0.34
C LYS A 165 -3.43 -20.14 0.01
N LEU A 166 -2.65 -19.60 0.93
CA LEU A 166 -1.44 -20.23 1.46
C LEU A 166 -1.64 -20.46 2.96
N THR A 167 -1.63 -21.72 3.36
CA THR A 167 -1.71 -22.15 4.75
C THR A 167 -0.56 -23.07 5.10
N THR A 168 -0.35 -23.24 6.40
CA THR A 168 0.56 -24.20 7.02
C THR A 168 -0.21 -24.97 8.08
N ALA A 169 0.34 -26.07 8.58
CA ALA A 169 -0.24 -26.79 9.72
C ALA A 169 -0.47 -25.89 10.95
N SER A 170 0.34 -24.82 11.12
CA SER A 170 0.23 -23.87 12.22
C SER A 170 -0.82 -22.79 12.02
N THR A 171 -1.13 -22.41 10.78
CA THR A 171 -2.21 -21.42 10.51
C THR A 171 -3.58 -22.10 10.48
N GLY A 172 -3.65 -23.40 10.20
CA GLY A 172 -4.91 -24.11 9.99
C GLY A 172 -5.34 -24.13 8.53
N ASP A 173 -6.52 -24.68 8.26
CA ASP A 173 -7.09 -24.85 6.92
C ASP A 173 -8.50 -24.28 6.76
N LEU A 174 -9.06 -23.64 7.79
CA LEU A 174 -10.38 -23.02 7.79
C LEU A 174 -10.41 -21.73 6.97
N ASP A 175 -11.59 -21.27 6.53
CA ASP A 175 -11.74 -20.02 5.77
C ASP A 175 -11.24 -18.76 6.50
N THR A 176 -10.93 -18.85 7.79
CA THR A 176 -10.37 -17.78 8.62
C THR A 176 -8.84 -17.77 8.66
N ASP A 177 -8.18 -18.68 7.97
CA ASP A 177 -6.76 -18.98 8.19
C ASP A 177 -5.90 -18.62 6.97
N GLY A 178 -4.63 -18.30 7.22
CA GLY A 178 -3.58 -18.16 6.23
C GLY A 178 -3.47 -16.79 5.53
N LEU A 179 -2.69 -16.78 4.45
CA LEU A 179 -2.50 -15.64 3.56
C LEU A 179 -3.27 -15.85 2.27
N GLU A 180 -4.07 -14.87 1.87
CA GLU A 180 -4.84 -14.93 0.64
C GLU A 180 -4.56 -13.75 -0.29
N LEU A 181 -4.37 -14.08 -1.57
CA LEU A 181 -4.36 -13.13 -2.68
C LEU A 181 -5.69 -13.30 -3.41
N GLN A 182 -6.51 -12.26 -3.46
CA GLN A 182 -7.90 -12.36 -3.91
C GLN A 182 -8.28 -11.27 -4.87
N ILE A 183 -9.14 -11.62 -5.84
CA ILE A 183 -9.99 -10.69 -6.57
C ILE A 183 -11.44 -10.96 -6.14
N LEU A 184 -12.10 -9.94 -5.60
CA LEU A 184 -13.47 -10.05 -5.11
C LEU A 184 -14.46 -9.99 -6.28
N GLY A 185 -15.49 -10.84 -6.26
CA GLY A 185 -16.60 -10.77 -7.19
C GLY A 185 -17.50 -9.55 -6.95
N ASN A 186 -18.55 -9.42 -7.76
CA ASN A 186 -19.54 -8.34 -7.68
C ASN A 186 -20.45 -8.40 -6.44
N ASN A 187 -20.39 -9.50 -5.67
CA ASN A 187 -21.22 -9.68 -4.48
C ASN A 187 -20.64 -9.04 -3.21
N ASP A 188 -19.37 -8.59 -3.21
CA ASP A 188 -18.86 -7.77 -2.10
C ASP A 188 -19.46 -6.36 -2.22
N LEU A 189 -20.42 -6.05 -1.35
CA LEU A 189 -21.15 -4.77 -1.35
C LEU A 189 -20.26 -3.56 -1.05
N LEU A 190 -19.12 -3.76 -0.37
CA LEU A 190 -18.24 -2.68 0.05
C LEU A 190 -17.11 -2.45 -0.96
N HIS A 191 -16.64 -3.51 -1.62
CA HIS A 191 -15.48 -3.46 -2.50
C HIS A 191 -15.63 -4.35 -3.76
N PRO A 192 -16.63 -4.11 -4.63
CA PRO A 192 -16.84 -4.94 -5.81
C PRO A 192 -15.63 -4.86 -6.76
N ASN A 193 -15.15 -6.00 -7.24
CA ASN A 193 -13.98 -6.11 -8.14
C ASN A 193 -12.65 -5.62 -7.54
N ALA A 194 -12.53 -5.49 -6.21
CA ALA A 194 -11.28 -5.10 -5.59
C ALA A 194 -10.28 -6.27 -5.51
N ALA A 195 -8.99 -5.93 -5.65
CA ALA A 195 -7.89 -6.83 -5.36
C ALA A 195 -7.41 -6.64 -3.92
N ARG A 196 -7.12 -7.72 -3.19
CA ARG A 196 -6.53 -7.63 -1.85
C ARG A 196 -5.50 -8.72 -1.58
N ILE A 197 -4.55 -8.37 -0.70
CA ILE A 197 -3.66 -9.29 -0.01
C ILE A 197 -4.07 -9.24 1.46
N ILE A 198 -4.50 -10.37 2.01
CA ILE A 198 -5.02 -10.43 3.40
C ILE A 198 -4.32 -11.55 4.16
N ASN A 199 -3.67 -11.18 5.26
CA ASN A 199 -3.28 -12.12 6.30
C ASN A 199 -4.50 -12.27 7.23
N LYS A 200 -5.13 -13.45 7.25
CA LYS A 200 -6.29 -13.70 8.10
C LYS A 200 -5.92 -14.12 9.52
N GLU A 201 -4.64 -14.41 9.75
CA GLU A 201 -4.09 -14.65 11.08
C GLU A 201 -4.07 -13.38 11.93
N ASN A 202 -4.23 -13.54 13.25
CA ASN A 202 -3.99 -12.47 14.23
C ASN A 202 -2.47 -12.24 14.45
N THR A 203 -1.72 -12.11 13.35
CA THR A 203 -0.27 -11.95 13.31
C THR A 203 0.16 -10.87 12.32
N GLN A 204 1.45 -10.52 12.30
CA GLN A 204 1.99 -9.45 11.45
C GLN A 204 2.06 -9.87 9.98
N LEU A 205 1.71 -8.94 9.07
CA LEU A 205 2.00 -9.05 7.64
C LEU A 205 3.27 -8.26 7.33
N PHE A 206 4.31 -8.97 6.87
CA PHE A 206 5.58 -8.38 6.44
C PHE A 206 5.65 -8.31 4.92
N LEU A 207 6.00 -7.14 4.39
CA LEU A 207 6.35 -6.93 2.99
C LEU A 207 7.77 -6.39 2.92
N GLY A 208 8.61 -6.94 2.06
CA GLY A 208 10.02 -6.58 2.01
C GLY A 208 10.76 -7.14 0.81
N ALA A 209 12.06 -6.84 0.75
CA ALA A 209 12.98 -7.33 -0.29
C ALA A 209 14.27 -7.80 0.35
N ASN A 210 15.02 -8.68 -0.34
CA ASN A 210 16.31 -9.21 0.14
C ASN A 210 16.26 -9.82 1.56
N ASN A 211 15.15 -10.49 1.90
CA ASN A 211 14.92 -11.06 3.23
C ASN A 211 14.86 -10.03 4.38
N VAL A 212 14.55 -8.77 4.07
CA VAL A 212 14.39 -7.69 5.06
C VAL A 212 12.98 -7.09 4.96
N PRO A 213 12.16 -7.16 6.02
CA PRO A 213 10.87 -6.48 6.05
C PRO A 213 11.03 -4.96 5.92
N THR A 214 10.35 -4.36 4.95
CA THR A 214 10.33 -2.92 4.72
C THR A 214 9.00 -2.30 5.16
N MET A 215 7.92 -3.06 5.12
CA MET A 215 6.62 -2.70 5.70
C MET A 215 6.15 -3.81 6.65
N ASN A 216 5.67 -3.41 7.81
CA ASN A 216 5.10 -4.28 8.84
C ASN A 216 3.70 -3.80 9.18
N ILE A 217 2.68 -4.63 8.97
CA ILE A 217 1.29 -4.36 9.34
C ILE A 217 0.94 -5.27 10.52
N THR A 218 0.66 -4.68 11.67
CA THR A 218 0.27 -5.42 12.89
C THR A 218 -1.19 -5.88 12.84
N PRO A 219 -1.59 -6.84 13.70
CA PRO A 219 -2.99 -7.26 13.78
C PRO A 219 -3.95 -6.15 14.22
N THR A 220 -3.45 -5.11 14.90
CA THR A 220 -4.23 -3.92 15.28
C THR A 220 -4.31 -2.87 14.17
N GLY A 221 -3.76 -3.15 12.99
CA GLY A 221 -3.80 -2.24 11.83
C GLY A 221 -2.73 -1.14 11.84
N ASN A 222 -1.77 -1.18 12.77
CA ASN A 222 -0.64 -0.25 12.73
C ASN A 222 0.32 -0.63 11.60
N VAL A 223 0.70 0.36 10.78
CA VAL A 223 1.61 0.21 9.65
C VAL A 223 2.94 0.88 9.95
N GLY A 224 4.00 0.08 9.98
CA GLY A 224 5.39 0.53 10.10
C GLY A 224 6.08 0.45 8.75
N ILE A 225 6.80 1.50 8.33
CA ILE A 225 7.71 1.48 7.19
C ILE A 225 9.14 1.66 7.69
N ASN A 226 10.06 0.86 7.14
CA ASN A 226 11.49 0.86 7.45
C ASN A 226 11.81 0.52 8.92
N SER A 227 10.95 -0.25 9.60
CA SER A 227 11.19 -0.74 10.97
C SER A 227 12.33 -1.76 10.97
N LEU A 228 13.55 -1.27 10.81
CA LEU A 228 14.76 -2.05 11.00
C LEU A 228 14.68 -2.64 12.42
N PHE A 229 14.70 -3.97 12.52
CA PHE A 229 14.82 -4.74 13.76
C PHE A 229 13.54 -5.00 14.59
N GLY A 230 12.50 -5.56 13.98
CA GLY A 230 11.53 -6.43 14.69
C GLY A 230 10.59 -5.74 15.69
N GLY A 231 10.65 -4.43 15.85
CA GLY A 231 9.69 -3.66 16.64
C GLY A 231 8.36 -3.54 15.90
N ALA A 232 7.26 -3.93 16.55
CA ALA A 232 5.92 -3.65 16.05
C ALA A 232 5.69 -2.12 16.02
N PRO A 233 5.09 -1.55 14.96
CA PRO A 233 4.71 -0.14 14.95
C PRO A 233 3.75 0.16 16.12
N THR A 234 4.07 1.20 16.89
CA THR A 234 3.30 1.63 18.07
C THR A 234 2.24 2.67 17.73
N ALA A 235 2.23 3.17 16.49
CA ALA A 235 1.24 4.12 15.98
C ALA A 235 0.64 3.61 14.65
N ARG A 236 -0.56 4.10 14.30
CA ARG A 236 -1.29 3.68 13.07
C ARG A 236 -0.45 3.77 11.80
N PHE A 237 0.38 4.81 11.71
CA PHE A 237 1.37 4.95 10.66
C PHE A 237 2.67 5.43 11.30
N GLN A 238 3.72 4.63 11.16
CA GLN A 238 5.04 4.92 11.72
C GLN A 238 6.09 4.71 10.63
N ILE A 239 6.91 5.73 10.37
CA ILE A 239 8.09 5.59 9.51
C ILE A 239 9.31 5.65 10.42
N PHE A 240 10.11 4.59 10.42
CA PHE A 240 11.37 4.54 11.16
C PHE A 240 12.50 5.13 10.31
N HIS A 241 13.41 5.86 10.98
CA HIS A 241 14.68 6.24 10.38
C HIS A 241 15.73 5.16 10.69
N ASP A 242 16.64 4.93 9.75
CA ASP A 242 17.87 4.21 10.05
C ASP A 242 18.76 5.06 10.97
N THR A 243 19.36 4.42 11.96
CA THR A 243 20.26 5.06 12.92
C THR A 243 21.63 5.40 12.33
N GLU A 244 21.92 5.01 11.08
CA GLU A 244 23.20 5.22 10.43
C GLU A 244 23.32 6.60 9.74
N GLY A 245 23.43 7.66 10.55
CA GLY A 245 24.24 8.87 10.27
C GLY A 245 24.01 9.69 8.98
N GLY A 246 23.17 9.28 8.05
CA GLY A 246 22.91 9.91 6.77
C GLY A 246 21.44 10.25 6.66
N PHE A 247 21.11 11.53 6.81
CA PHE A 247 19.73 12.03 6.83
C PHE A 247 18.94 11.71 5.55
N VAL A 248 18.32 10.54 5.47
CA VAL A 248 17.14 10.34 4.63
C VAL A 248 15.93 10.74 5.48
N LYS A 249 15.63 12.03 5.51
CA LYS A 249 14.38 12.51 6.12
C LYS A 249 13.24 11.83 5.36
N PRO A 250 12.30 11.14 6.01
CA PRO A 250 11.13 10.65 5.29
C PRO A 250 10.42 11.86 4.68
N HIS A 251 10.42 11.94 3.35
CA HIS A 251 9.60 12.91 2.62
C HIS A 251 8.15 12.43 2.74
N ILE A 252 7.50 12.75 3.86
CA ILE A 252 6.05 12.57 3.97
C ILE A 252 5.42 13.66 3.11
N ASN A 253 5.18 13.35 1.83
CA ASN A 253 4.42 14.23 0.96
C ASN A 253 2.95 14.12 1.35
N LEU A 254 2.53 14.92 2.33
CA LEU A 254 1.15 15.04 2.75
C LEU A 254 0.40 15.84 1.67
N ILE A 255 -0.10 15.14 0.66
CA ILE A 255 -1.05 15.69 -0.32
C ILE A 255 -2.39 15.81 0.42
N THR A 256 -2.56 16.89 1.18
CA THR A 256 -3.86 17.22 1.75
C THR A 256 -4.72 17.78 0.62
N ALA A 257 -5.65 16.98 0.10
CA ALA A 257 -6.95 17.55 -0.23
C ALA A 257 -7.52 18.05 1.10
N VAL A 258 -7.34 19.35 1.36
CA VAL A 258 -7.77 19.97 2.62
C VAL A 258 -9.30 20.00 2.59
N ASP A 259 -9.95 18.97 3.13
CA ASP A 259 -11.28 19.16 3.68
C ASP A 259 -11.16 20.24 4.76
N ALA A 260 -12.03 21.25 4.69
CA ALA A 260 -11.91 22.55 5.34
C ALA A 260 -11.84 22.56 6.88
N ASN A 261 -11.69 21.42 7.55
CA ASN A 261 -11.77 21.27 8.99
C ASN A 261 -10.61 20.41 9.53
N ASN A 262 -9.55 21.05 10.03
CA ASN A 262 -8.57 20.50 10.99
C ASN A 262 -7.60 19.40 10.53
N GLY A 263 -6.82 19.65 9.47
CA GLY A 263 -5.59 18.89 9.19
C GLY A 263 -4.37 19.42 9.95
N MET A 264 -4.31 19.29 11.28
CA MET A 264 -3.10 19.68 12.02
C MET A 264 -1.98 18.65 11.85
N ILE A 265 -0.85 19.04 11.25
CA ILE A 265 0.39 18.27 11.31
C ILE A 265 1.02 18.48 12.69
N LYS A 266 0.77 17.55 13.62
CA LYS A 266 1.39 17.58 14.95
C LYS A 266 2.73 16.87 14.92
N MET A 267 3.82 17.62 14.78
CA MET A 267 5.18 17.10 15.02
C MET A 267 5.44 17.15 16.53
N THR A 268 5.24 16.02 17.24
CA THR A 268 5.57 15.93 18.67
C THR A 268 7.03 15.52 18.81
N ASN A 269 7.81 16.30 19.55
CA ASN A 269 9.26 16.11 19.69
C ASN A 269 9.59 14.76 20.36
N ILE A 270 10.53 14.02 19.77
CA ILE A 270 11.19 12.86 20.37
C ILE A 270 12.20 13.41 21.38
N ALA A 271 12.10 12.98 22.64
CA ALA A 271 12.87 13.50 23.77
C ALA A 271 14.36 13.76 23.45
N GLY A 272 14.83 14.99 23.65
CA GLY A 272 16.27 15.30 23.76
C GLY A 272 16.84 16.42 22.90
N SER A 273 16.14 16.92 21.86
CA SER A 273 16.69 18.00 21.01
C SER A 273 16.12 19.38 21.35
N ARG A 274 17.02 20.34 21.58
CA ARG A 274 16.73 21.73 21.96
C ARG A 274 16.08 22.50 20.79
N TYR A 275 14.75 22.39 20.73
CA TYR A 275 13.73 23.30 20.23
C TYR A 275 13.95 24.05 18.91
N PHE A 276 13.33 23.51 17.85
CA PHE A 276 12.65 24.31 16.82
C PHE A 276 11.18 23.86 16.79
N GLY A 277 10.40 24.28 17.78
CA GLY A 277 8.96 24.09 17.81
C GLY A 277 8.28 25.15 16.95
N GLN A 278 8.49 25.13 15.63
CA GLN A 278 7.75 26.02 14.75
C GLN A 278 6.36 25.45 14.54
N TYR A 279 5.37 26.03 15.22
CA TYR A 279 3.98 25.81 14.90
C TYR A 279 3.68 26.54 13.58
N PHE A 280 3.75 25.83 12.45
CA PHE A 280 3.22 26.34 11.19
C PHE A 280 1.69 26.19 11.23
N ASN A 281 1.03 27.12 11.92
CA ASN A 281 -0.43 27.15 11.99
C ASN A 281 -0.99 27.80 10.72
N LEU A 282 -1.16 27.01 9.65
CA LEU A 282 -1.87 27.42 8.44
C LEU A 282 -3.39 27.37 8.67
N ASN A 283 -3.89 27.93 9.77
CA ASN A 283 -5.33 28.04 9.97
C ASN A 283 -5.84 29.25 9.21
N SER A 284 -6.43 29.01 8.03
CA SER A 284 -7.18 30.02 7.26
C SER A 284 -8.59 30.27 7.79
N GLY A 285 -8.95 29.72 8.97
CA GLY A 285 -10.28 29.82 9.56
C GLY A 285 -10.33 30.84 10.69
N THR A 286 -10.94 32.00 10.43
CA THR A 286 -11.27 33.12 11.34
C THR A 286 -10.09 34.03 11.75
N ALA A 287 -10.27 35.33 11.52
CA ALA A 287 -9.28 36.41 11.54
C ALA A 287 -8.62 36.75 12.89
N ALA A 288 -8.66 35.85 13.87
CA ALA A 288 -8.16 36.09 15.22
C ALA A 288 -6.91 35.25 15.58
N ASN A 289 -6.45 34.36 14.70
CA ASN A 289 -5.34 33.47 15.01
C ASN A 289 -4.02 33.98 14.43
N ASN A 290 -2.97 33.95 15.24
CA ASN A 290 -1.62 34.39 14.91
C ASN A 290 -1.08 33.62 13.70
N PHE A 291 -0.52 34.35 12.72
CA PHE A 291 0.05 33.79 11.49
C PHE A 291 1.38 33.06 11.78
N LEU A 292 2.17 33.60 12.71
CA LEU A 292 3.44 33.03 13.14
C LEU A 292 3.76 33.49 14.56
N SER A 293 3.88 32.55 15.48
CA SER A 293 4.32 32.78 16.86
C SER A 293 5.65 32.07 17.10
N PHE A 294 6.62 32.79 17.65
CA PHE A 294 7.87 32.21 18.17
C PHE A 294 7.84 32.22 19.69
N ASP A 295 7.59 31.05 20.28
CA ASP A 295 7.56 30.83 21.72
C ASP A 295 8.83 30.12 22.20
N TYR A 296 9.47 30.66 23.23
CA TYR A 296 10.53 29.97 23.97
C TYR A 296 10.06 29.67 25.39
N ASN A 297 9.51 28.46 25.59
CA ASN A 297 9.30 27.86 26.91
C ASN A 297 8.46 28.69 27.91
N GLY A 298 7.55 29.55 27.44
CA GLY A 298 6.75 30.45 28.28
C GLY A 298 5.35 30.71 27.72
N SER A 299 4.49 31.36 28.52
CA SER A 299 3.11 31.73 28.14
C SER A 299 3.01 32.99 27.28
N THR A 300 4.14 33.60 26.92
CA THR A 300 4.19 34.83 26.13
C THR A 300 5.16 34.68 24.96
N PRO A 301 4.71 34.93 23.72
CA PRO A 301 5.56 34.83 22.54
C PRO A 301 6.61 35.93 22.49
N ILE A 302 7.81 35.58 22.01
CA ILE A 302 8.91 36.54 21.79
C ILE A 302 8.59 37.42 20.58
N LEU A 303 8.00 36.83 19.54
CA LEU A 303 7.52 37.49 18.34
C LEU A 303 6.19 36.88 17.95
N ASP A 304 5.17 37.74 17.85
CA ASP A 304 3.83 37.38 17.44
C ASP A 304 3.40 38.20 16.21
N LEU A 305 3.31 37.53 15.05
CA LEU A 305 2.74 38.10 13.83
C LEU A 305 1.24 37.84 13.83
N LYS A 306 0.47 38.88 14.16
CA LYS A 306 -0.99 38.79 14.25
C LYS A 306 -1.63 38.77 12.87
N GLY A 307 -2.77 38.08 12.74
CA GLY A 307 -3.53 37.99 11.49
C GLY A 307 -4.07 39.32 10.96
N ASN A 308 -3.97 40.41 11.73
CA ASN A 308 -4.35 41.76 11.33
C ASN A 308 -3.17 42.64 10.85
N GLY A 309 -1.97 42.05 10.68
CA GLY A 309 -0.76 42.76 10.26
C GLY A 309 0.03 43.41 11.39
N ASN A 310 -0.44 43.33 12.64
CA ASN A 310 0.32 43.81 13.79
C ASN A 310 1.45 42.85 14.15
N VAL A 311 2.53 43.40 14.69
CA VAL A 311 3.67 42.66 15.23
C VAL A 311 3.81 43.00 16.70
N GLU A 312 3.70 41.99 17.56
CA GLU A 312 3.99 42.13 18.99
C GLU A 312 5.34 41.49 19.32
N ILE A 313 6.20 42.28 19.95
CA ILE A 313 7.51 41.86 20.44
C ILE A 313 7.48 42.05 21.95
N ALA A 314 7.38 40.97 22.71
CA ALA A 314 7.32 41.03 24.18
C ALA A 314 8.68 41.40 24.81
N GLY A 315 9.77 41.30 24.02
CA GLY A 315 11.14 41.61 24.43
C GLY A 315 11.69 42.94 23.91
N PHE A 316 13.01 43.01 23.79
CA PHE A 316 13.72 44.17 23.28
C PHE A 316 13.98 44.02 21.79
N THR A 317 13.77 45.11 21.04
CA THR A 317 14.33 45.19 19.69
C THR A 317 15.80 45.60 19.81
N LYS A 318 16.70 44.66 19.52
CA LYS A 318 18.13 44.94 19.37
C LYS A 318 18.35 45.46 17.95
N MET A 319 18.77 46.72 17.82
CA MET A 319 19.07 47.29 16.51
C MET A 319 20.54 47.03 16.14
N GLY A 320 20.81 45.87 15.56
CA GLY A 320 22.13 45.47 15.08
C GLY A 320 22.55 44.05 15.50
N SER A 321 23.51 43.47 14.78
CA SER A 321 24.05 42.13 15.04
C SER A 321 25.00 42.10 16.24
N GLU A 322 25.82 43.14 16.41
CA GLU A 322 26.94 43.16 17.36
C GLU A 322 26.52 42.97 18.82
N PRO A 323 27.28 42.26 19.66
CA PRO A 323 26.94 42.06 21.08
C PRO A 323 26.70 43.36 21.87
N SER A 324 27.36 44.46 21.45
CA SER A 324 27.25 45.80 22.03
C SER A 324 26.11 46.65 21.46
N ALA A 325 25.37 46.16 20.45
CA ALA A 325 24.30 46.94 19.87
C ALA A 325 23.19 47.20 20.90
N PRO A 326 22.68 48.44 21.00
CA PRO A 326 21.75 48.82 22.05
C PRO A 326 20.41 48.11 21.88
N LYS A 327 19.86 47.68 23.02
CA LYS A 327 18.48 47.21 23.14
C LYS A 327 17.61 48.41 23.45
N ILE A 328 16.70 48.77 22.55
CA ILE A 328 15.89 49.98 22.71
C ILE A 328 14.55 49.66 23.38
N LYS A 329 14.15 50.50 24.34
CA LYS A 329 12.80 50.56 24.89
C LYS A 329 12.26 51.99 24.88
N MET A 330 10.94 52.09 24.91
CA MET A 330 10.22 53.34 25.16
C MET A 330 9.35 53.20 26.40
N LYS A 331 9.24 54.28 27.19
CA LYS A 331 8.35 54.37 28.34
C LYS A 331 7.55 55.66 28.26
N THR A 332 6.23 55.55 28.42
CA THR A 332 5.34 56.70 28.54
C THR A 332 5.08 56.99 30.01
N ILE A 333 5.18 58.25 30.41
CA ILE A 333 4.85 58.75 31.75
C ILE A 333 3.80 59.85 31.61
N THR A 334 2.82 59.86 32.50
CA THR A 334 1.78 60.90 32.57
C THR A 334 1.81 61.58 33.92
N SER A 335 1.63 62.90 33.94
CA SER A 335 1.56 63.72 35.16
C SER A 335 0.68 64.96 34.92
N THR A 336 0.68 65.90 35.84
CA THR A 336 0.19 67.27 35.62
C THR A 336 1.29 68.29 35.90
N THR A 337 1.19 69.49 35.32
CA THR A 337 2.01 70.65 35.67
C THR A 337 1.62 71.22 37.04
N GLY A 338 2.47 72.10 37.56
CA GLY A 338 2.21 72.79 38.82
C GLY A 338 1.00 73.73 38.73
N ALA A 339 0.37 73.99 39.87
CA ALA A 339 -0.87 74.76 39.95
C ALA A 339 -0.66 76.29 39.87
N THR A 340 0.59 76.77 39.96
CA THR A 340 0.92 78.20 39.90
C THR A 340 2.03 78.46 38.90
N GLU A 341 2.10 79.68 38.37
CA GLU A 341 3.26 80.12 37.59
C GLU A 341 4.53 80.06 38.46
N GLY A 342 5.66 79.70 37.84
CA GLY A 342 6.95 79.52 38.53
C GLY A 342 7.07 78.25 39.39
N SER A 343 6.00 77.46 39.57
CA SER A 343 6.09 76.16 40.25
C SER A 343 6.59 75.06 39.31
N ASP A 344 7.14 73.99 39.89
CA ASP A 344 7.60 72.82 39.15
C ASP A 344 6.75 71.57 39.43
N SER A 345 6.88 70.60 38.54
CA SER A 345 6.38 69.23 38.72
C SER A 345 7.49 68.25 38.44
N SER A 346 7.76 67.37 39.41
CA SER A 346 8.84 66.39 39.36
C SER A 346 8.26 64.98 39.43
N PHE A 347 8.59 64.13 38.46
CA PHE A 347 8.11 62.74 38.42
C PHE A 347 9.25 61.74 38.14
N PRO A 348 9.31 60.62 38.89
CA PRO A 348 10.39 59.65 38.79
C PRO A 348 10.28 58.84 37.50
N HIS A 349 11.37 58.79 36.70
CA HIS A 349 11.39 57.98 35.48
C HIS A 349 11.87 56.54 35.72
N GLY A 350 12.61 56.30 36.82
CA GLY A 350 13.07 54.96 37.23
C GLY A 350 14.18 54.39 36.35
N LEU A 351 14.97 55.24 35.69
CA LEU A 351 16.10 54.85 34.84
C LEU A 351 17.37 55.53 35.37
N THR A 352 18.55 55.00 35.07
CA THR A 352 19.80 55.75 35.25
C THR A 352 19.96 56.72 34.09
N ALA A 353 20.45 57.94 34.35
CA ALA A 353 20.65 58.97 33.31
C ALA A 353 21.46 58.45 32.10
N SER A 354 22.46 57.59 32.32
CA SER A 354 23.28 57.00 31.27
C SER A 354 22.54 56.04 30.32
N LYS A 355 21.35 55.57 30.69
CA LYS A 355 20.50 54.73 29.84
C LYS A 355 19.56 55.54 28.95
N ILE A 356 19.33 56.81 29.27
CA ILE A 356 18.38 57.64 28.53
C ILE A 356 19.06 58.15 27.26
N ILE A 357 18.45 57.83 26.12
CA ILE A 357 18.89 58.32 24.81
C ILE A 357 18.21 59.65 24.51
N ASP A 358 16.90 59.72 24.74
CA ASP A 358 16.07 60.88 24.43
C ASP A 358 14.83 60.94 25.32
N TYR A 359 14.28 62.14 25.50
CA TYR A 359 12.98 62.35 26.13
C TYR A 359 12.23 63.51 25.48
N SER A 360 10.91 63.36 25.34
CA SER A 360 10.03 64.42 24.84
C SER A 360 8.90 64.66 25.83
N VAL A 361 8.72 65.92 26.23
CA VAL A 361 7.64 66.36 27.11
C VAL A 361 6.63 67.19 26.32
N LEU A 362 5.36 66.84 26.48
CA LEU A 362 4.22 67.57 25.95
C LEU A 362 3.30 67.96 27.09
N VAL A 363 2.87 69.22 27.10
CA VAL A 363 1.91 69.74 28.07
C VAL A 363 0.65 70.15 27.34
N GLU A 364 -0.51 69.73 27.84
CA GLU A 364 -1.80 70.13 27.28
C GLU A 364 -2.13 71.58 27.64
N VAL A 365 -2.66 72.33 26.69
CA VAL A 365 -3.12 73.71 26.88
C VAL A 365 -4.57 73.71 27.40
N ALA A 366 -4.92 74.72 28.18
CA ALA A 366 -6.30 74.99 28.61
C ALA A 366 -7.26 75.01 27.41
N GLY A 367 -8.45 74.41 27.60
CA GLY A 367 -9.41 74.14 26.53
C GLY A 367 -9.28 72.77 25.86
N GLY A 368 -8.16 72.06 26.10
CA GLY A 368 -7.95 70.67 25.67
C GLY A 368 -7.56 70.50 24.20
N GLY A 369 -6.94 69.35 23.88
CA GLY A 369 -6.66 68.94 22.49
C GLY A 369 -5.46 69.59 21.81
N VAL A 370 -4.86 70.62 22.41
CA VAL A 370 -3.61 71.24 21.94
C VAL A 370 -2.47 70.90 22.90
N TRP A 371 -1.37 70.37 22.35
CA TRP A 371 -0.18 69.99 23.13
C TRP A 371 1.01 70.85 22.71
N VAL A 372 1.70 71.43 23.68
CA VAL A 372 2.89 72.26 23.46
C VAL A 372 4.15 71.57 23.99
N LYS A 373 5.27 71.78 23.30
CA LYS A 373 6.62 71.37 23.75
C LYS A 373 7.28 72.49 24.54
N SER A 374 8.31 72.14 25.32
CA SER A 374 9.16 73.12 25.99
C SER A 374 9.79 74.09 24.98
N GLY A 375 9.99 75.34 25.37
CA GLY A 375 10.47 76.41 24.47
C GLY A 375 9.39 76.99 23.54
N HIS A 376 8.11 76.69 23.73
CA HIS A 376 7.03 77.29 22.96
C HIS A 376 6.84 78.78 23.32
N THR A 377 7.23 79.70 22.44
CA THR A 377 7.18 81.15 22.69
C THR A 377 6.16 81.92 21.85
N HIS A 378 5.50 81.27 20.89
CA HIS A 378 4.62 81.95 19.94
C HIS A 378 3.30 82.44 20.57
N PHE A 379 2.69 81.64 21.45
CA PHE A 379 1.49 82.02 22.17
C PHE A 379 1.79 82.29 23.65
N THR A 380 1.16 83.32 24.19
CA THR A 380 1.26 83.66 25.61
C THR A 380 0.65 82.57 26.47
N GLU A 381 1.14 82.50 27.71
CA GLU A 381 0.72 81.64 28.80
C GLU A 381 0.98 80.13 28.58
N ARG A 382 1.89 79.77 27.67
CA ARG A 382 2.21 78.38 27.30
C ARG A 382 3.69 78.01 27.45
N GLN A 383 4.49 78.88 28.05
CA GLN A 383 5.92 78.64 28.23
C GLN A 383 6.18 77.73 29.42
N PHE A 384 7.10 76.79 29.24
CA PHE A 384 7.64 75.96 30.31
C PHE A 384 9.01 75.42 29.90
N ASP A 385 9.82 75.12 30.90
CA ASP A 385 11.13 74.49 30.75
C ASP A 385 11.08 73.05 31.24
N THR A 386 12.00 72.23 30.75
CA THR A 386 12.11 70.83 31.17
C THR A 386 13.53 70.45 31.45
N GLU A 387 13.71 69.57 32.42
CA GLU A 387 15.00 69.04 32.81
C GLU A 387 14.84 67.54 33.07
N ILE A 388 15.85 66.76 32.70
CA ILE A 388 15.98 65.38 33.13
C ILE A 388 17.25 65.23 33.96
N ASN A 389 17.15 64.59 35.12
CA ASN A 389 18.30 64.25 35.94
C ASN A 389 18.37 62.74 36.17
N THR A 390 19.15 62.29 37.16
CA THR A 390 19.34 60.86 37.44
C THR A 390 18.12 60.17 38.04
N VAL A 391 17.13 60.91 38.52
CA VAL A 391 15.98 60.37 39.27
C VAL A 391 14.66 60.78 38.64
N ASN A 392 14.56 62.05 38.24
CA ASN A 392 13.30 62.69 37.89
C ASN A 392 13.39 63.43 36.55
N ILE A 393 12.24 63.50 35.90
CA ILE A 393 11.97 64.50 34.87
C ILE A 393 11.21 65.62 35.55
N ARG A 394 11.65 66.86 35.33
CA ARG A 394 11.06 68.06 35.90
C ARG A 394 10.48 68.93 34.80
N VAL A 395 9.34 69.53 35.10
CA VAL A 395 8.65 70.50 34.24
C VAL A 395 8.48 71.77 35.06
N TYR A 396 9.13 72.84 34.64
CA TYR A 396 9.11 74.14 35.31
C TYR A 396 8.12 75.05 34.59
N ASN A 397 7.06 75.48 35.26
CA ASN A 397 6.22 76.54 34.73
C ASN A 397 7.03 77.84 34.69
N ASN A 398 6.92 78.58 33.59
CA ASN A 398 7.46 79.92 33.51
C ASN A 398 6.83 80.82 34.60
N PRO A 399 7.60 81.68 35.29
CA PRO A 399 7.09 82.53 36.37
C PRO A 399 6.01 83.54 35.99
N THR A 400 5.88 83.88 34.70
CA THR A 400 4.95 84.93 34.24
C THR A 400 4.19 84.57 32.97
N ASN A 401 4.33 83.33 32.48
CA ASN A 401 3.84 82.98 31.14
C ASN A 401 3.42 81.52 31.01
N SER A 402 2.71 80.99 32.02
CA SER A 402 2.21 79.61 32.05
C SER A 402 0.73 79.48 32.41
N GLY A 403 -0.01 80.58 32.55
CA GLY A 403 -1.43 80.57 32.91
C GLY A 403 -2.32 79.55 32.18
N ASN A 404 -2.10 79.29 30.88
CA ASN A 404 -2.88 78.34 30.10
C ASN A 404 -2.43 76.89 30.27
N ILE A 405 -1.33 76.63 30.95
CA ILE A 405 -0.81 75.28 31.17
C ILE A 405 -0.74 74.89 32.65
N LEU A 406 -1.32 75.67 33.57
CA LEU A 406 -1.36 75.32 35.00
C LEU A 406 -2.30 74.15 35.29
N SER A 407 -1.86 73.20 36.13
CA SER A 407 -2.61 71.97 36.48
C SER A 407 -3.10 71.17 35.27
N ARG A 408 -2.33 71.16 34.16
CA ARG A 408 -2.68 70.48 32.91
C ARG A 408 -1.95 69.16 32.74
N PRO A 409 -2.55 68.18 32.04
CA PRO A 409 -1.91 66.92 31.74
C PRO A 409 -0.56 67.07 31.03
N ILE A 410 0.39 66.23 31.43
CA ILE A 410 1.70 66.07 30.83
C ILE A 410 1.77 64.66 30.22
N LYS A 411 2.33 64.56 29.01
CA LYS A 411 2.77 63.30 28.40
C LYS A 411 4.26 63.35 28.18
N VAL A 412 4.96 62.35 28.69
CA VAL A 412 6.39 62.19 28.48
C VAL A 412 6.65 60.86 27.81
N VAL A 413 7.44 60.86 26.74
CA VAL A 413 7.99 59.65 26.13
C VAL A 413 9.48 59.66 26.37
N VAL A 414 10.00 58.59 26.97
CA VAL A 414 11.43 58.38 27.21
C VAL A 414 11.92 57.21 26.37
N THR A 415 12.94 57.43 25.55
CA THR A 415 13.64 56.40 24.78
C THR A 415 14.94 56.05 25.48
N TYR A 416 15.16 54.76 25.77
CA TYR A 416 16.29 54.32 26.59
C TYR A 416 16.88 52.97 26.17
N THR A 417 18.13 52.71 26.58
CA THR A 417 18.81 51.43 26.44
C THR A 417 18.57 50.52 27.64
N GLU A 418 18.47 49.20 27.41
CA GLU A 418 18.43 48.20 28.50
C GLU A 418 19.79 47.60 28.85
#